data_AF-M0AFW8-F1
#
_entry.id   AF-M0AFW8-F1
#
_cell.length_a   1.000
_cell.length_b   1.000
_cell.length_c   1.000
_cell.angle_alpha   90.00
_cell.angle_beta   90.00
_cell.angle_gamma   90.00
#
_symmetry.space_group_name_H-M   'P 1'
#
loop_
_entity.id
_entity.type
_entity.pdbx_description
1 polymer ?
#
loop_
_entity_poly.entity_id
_entity_poly.type
_entity_poly.pdbx_seq_one_letter_code
_entity_poly.pdbx_strand_id
1 'polypeptide(L)' 'MRILRVAQKIYPDAKGGGPYHVHAMSRDQAAMGHDVTVVTVRMDPNLSGRAAF' A
#
# COMPACT_ATOMS: atom_id res chain seq x y z
N MET A 1 0.62 12.60 10.09
CA MET A 1 -0.83 12.66 9.76
C MET A 1 -1.40 11.25 9.78
N ARG A 2 -2.74 11.10 9.74
CA ARG A 2 -3.39 9.81 9.47
C ARG A 2 -3.79 9.75 8.01
N ILE A 3 -3.27 8.78 7.27
CA ILE A 3 -3.44 8.63 5.82
C ILE A 3 -4.07 7.27 5.55
N LEU A 4 -5.28 7.28 4.97
CA LEU A 4 -5.87 6.10 4.34
C LEU A 4 -5.63 6.20 2.83
N ARG A 5 -4.86 5.27 2.28
CA ARG A 5 -4.60 5.18 0.85
C ARG A 5 -5.35 4.00 0.24
N VAL A 6 -6.22 4.29 -0.71
CA VAL A 6 -6.94 3.28 -1.50
C VAL A 6 -6.23 3.12 -2.83
N ALA A 7 -5.88 1.89 -3.19
CA ALA A 7 -5.28 1.57 -4.48
C ALA A 7 -5.83 0.24 -5.00
N GLN A 8 -5.81 0.02 -6.31
CA GLN A 8 -6.20 -1.28 -6.86
C GLN A 8 -5.13 -2.35 -6.58
N LYS A 9 -3.86 -1.97 -6.67
CA LYS A 9 -2.69 -2.86 -6.65
C LYS A 9 -1.54 -2.18 -5.91
N ILE A 10 -0.65 -2.98 -5.33
CA ILE A 10 0.57 -2.50 -4.67
C ILE A 10 1.74 -3.44 -4.96
N TYR A 11 2.96 -2.90 -4.95
CA TYR A 11 4.17 -3.71 -4.95
C TYR A 11 4.42 -4.30 -3.54
N PRO A 12 4.88 -5.56 -3.38
CA PRO A 12 5.37 -6.45 -4.43
C PRO A 12 4.32 -7.31 -5.14
N ASP A 13 3.06 -7.34 -4.67
CA ASP A 13 1.97 -8.20 -5.17
C ASP A 13 1.69 -8.00 -6.67
N ALA A 14 1.83 -6.77 -7.16
CA ALA A 14 1.79 -6.45 -8.57
C ALA A 14 3.00 -5.59 -8.98
N LYS A 15 3.56 -5.86 -10.15
CA LYS A 15 4.67 -5.08 -10.73
C LYS A 15 4.13 -3.96 -11.65
N GLY A 16 4.90 -2.88 -11.79
CA GLY A 16 4.58 -1.72 -12.62
C GLY A 16 4.73 -0.39 -11.90
N GLY A 17 4.76 0.72 -12.66
CA GLY A 17 5.00 2.06 -12.11
C GLY A 17 3.95 2.52 -11.10
N GLY A 18 2.67 2.28 -11.37
CA GLY A 18 1.57 2.61 -10.45
C GLY A 18 1.66 1.88 -9.09
N PRO A 19 1.69 0.52 -9.07
CA PRO A 19 1.87 -0.25 -7.84
C PRO A 19 3.13 0.11 -7.06
N TYR A 20 4.23 0.42 -7.75
CA TYR A 20 5.48 0.85 -7.11
C TYR A 20 5.34 2.24 -6.48
N HIS A 21 4.71 3.20 -7.15
CA HIS A 21 4.48 4.54 -6.60
C HIS A 21 3.64 4.49 -5.31
N VAL A 22 2.58 3.68 -5.29
CA VAL A 22 1.76 3.46 -4.08
C VAL A 22 2.63 2.91 -2.94
N HIS A 23 3.47 1.92 -3.21
CA HIS A 23 4.38 1.35 -2.22
C HIS A 23 5.39 2.38 -1.70
N ALA A 24 6.18 2.99 -2.60
CA ALA A 24 7.26 3.90 -2.25
C ALA A 24 6.73 5.13 -1.50
N MET A 25 5.68 5.78 -2.02
CA MET A 25 5.09 6.96 -1.38
C MET A 25 4.51 6.63 0.01
N SER A 26 3.92 5.44 0.19
CA SER A 26 3.37 5.04 1.51
C SER A 26 4.48 4.82 2.52
N ARG A 27 5.53 4.09 2.13
CA ARG A 27 6.72 3.85 2.95
C ARG A 27 7.39 5.15 3.36
N ASP A 28 7.59 6.05 2.41
CA ASP A 28 8.32 7.30 2.67
C ASP A 28 7.47 8.23 3.57
N GLN A 29 6.14 8.23 3.43
CA GLN A 29 5.24 8.93 4.35
C GLN A 29 5.23 8.33 5.77
N ALA A 30 5.27 7.00 5.89
CA ALA A 30 5.41 6.34 7.18
C ALA A 30 6.75 6.68 7.85
N ALA A 31 7.84 6.71 7.08
CA ALA A 31 9.16 7.13 7.56
C ALA A 31 9.19 8.60 8.04
N MET A 32 8.33 9.47 7.52
CA MET A 32 8.10 10.83 8.02
C MET A 32 7.20 10.90 9.27
N GLY A 33 6.85 9.77 9.88
CA GLY A 33 6.02 9.71 11.09
C GLY A 33 4.52 9.88 10.81
N HIS A 34 4.05 9.56 9.60
CA HIS A 34 2.62 9.46 9.34
C HIS A 34 2.09 8.06 9.66
N ASP A 35 0.88 7.97 10.19
CA ASP A 35 0.11 6.74 10.35
C ASP A 35 -0.52 6.42 8.99
N VAL A 36 0.06 5.46 8.25
CA VAL A 36 -0.34 5.13 6.88
C VAL A 36 -1.00 3.75 6.86
N THR A 37 -2.26 3.70 6.47
CA THR A 37 -2.96 2.46 6.15
C THR A 37 -3.21 2.40 4.65
N VAL A 38 -2.76 1.33 4.00
CA VAL A 38 -3.05 1.08 2.58
C VAL A 38 -4.06 -0.06 2.47
N VAL A 39 -5.14 0.18 1.73
CA VAL A 39 -6.13 -0.84 1.39
C VAL A 39 -6.09 -1.10 -0.11
N THR A 40 -6.03 -2.38 -0.46
CA THR A 40 -6.03 -2.85 -1.84
C THR A 40 -7.24 -3.73 -2.13
N VAL A 41 -7.54 -3.90 -3.42
CA VAL A 41 -8.53 -4.91 -3.83
C VAL A 41 -7.91 -6.29 -3.61
N ARG A 42 -8.69 -7.20 -3.02
CA ARG A 42 -8.27 -8.59 -2.85
C ARG A 42 -8.10 -9.24 -4.22
N MET A 43 -6.85 -9.58 -4.58
CA MET A 43 -6.52 -10.22 -5.86
C MET A 43 -6.59 -11.74 -5.78
N ASP A 44 -6.35 -12.30 -4.59
CA ASP A 44 -6.44 -13.74 -4.32
C ASP A 44 -7.40 -13.94 -3.13
N PRO A 45 -8.47 -14.74 -3.29
CA PRO A 45 -9.41 -15.05 -2.21
C PRO A 45 -8.75 -15.59 -0.93
N ASN A 46 -7.59 -16.24 -1.06
CA ASN A 46 -6.84 -16.84 0.03
C ASN A 46 -5.78 -15.90 0.64
N LEU A 47 -5.55 -14.73 0.04
CA LEU A 47 -4.57 -13.75 0.54
C LEU A 47 -5.21 -12.87 1.61
N SER A 48 -4.98 -13.21 2.88
CA SER A 48 -5.26 -12.30 4.00
C SER A 48 -4.11 -11.33 4.17
N GLY A 49 -4.31 -10.03 3.94
CA GLY A 49 -3.22 -9.05 4.08
C GLY A 49 -3.69 -7.63 4.38
N ARG A 50 -3.24 -7.10 5.52
CA ARG A 50 -3.24 -5.68 5.84
C ARG A 50 -1.78 -5.22 5.73
N ALA A 51 -1.44 -4.38 4.76
CA ALA A 51 -0.10 -3.83 4.65
C ALA A 51 0.02 -2.60 5.57
N ALA A 52 0.74 -2.76 6.67
CA ALA A 52 1.15 -1.65 7.54
C ALA A 52 2.53 -1.16 7.08
N PHE A 53 2.67 0.15 6.96
CA PHE A 53 3.94 0.84 6.68
C PHE A 53 4.37 1.61 7.92
#